data_AF-A0A7C8EQU6-F1
#
_entry.id   AF-A0A7C8EQU6-F1
#
_cell.length_a   1.000
_cell.length_b   1.000
_cell.length_c   1.000
_cell.angle_alpha   90.00
_cell.angle_beta   90.00
_cell.angle_gamma   90.00
#
_symmetry.space_group_name_H-M   'P 1'
#
loop_
_entity.id
_entity.type
_entity.pdbx_description
1 polymer ?
#
loop_
_entity_poly.entity_id
_entity_poly.type
_entity_poly.pdbx_seq_one_letter_code
_entity_poly.pdbx_strand_id
1 'polypeptide(L)' 'MGLEAYHEKRRFESTSEPQGKVEATPGGNLYIIQKHAASHLHYDLRLELDGVLKSWAVPKGPSLNPAEKRLA' A
#
# COMPACT_ATOMS: atom_id res chain seq x y z
N MET A 1 5.60 -12.72 -5.90
CA MET A 1 5.85 -12.49 -4.46
C MET A 1 4.59 -11.93 -3.83
N GLY A 2 3.75 -12.81 -3.29
CA GLY A 2 2.43 -12.48 -2.72
C GLY A 2 2.47 -12.11 -1.24
N LEU A 3 1.40 -12.43 -0.51
CA LEU A 3 1.29 -12.21 0.95
C LEU A 3 2.04 -13.23 1.80
N GLU A 4 2.52 -14.34 1.24
CA GLU A 4 3.14 -15.43 2.02
C GLU A 4 4.34 -14.94 2.85
N ALA A 5 5.29 -14.24 2.21
CA ALA A 5 6.44 -13.65 2.90
C ALA A 5 6.06 -12.51 3.87
N TYR A 6 4.88 -11.89 3.70
CA TYR A 6 4.34 -10.92 4.65
C TYR A 6 3.79 -11.64 5.89
N HIS A 7 3.05 -12.73 5.68
CA HIS A 7 2.46 -13.54 6.74
C HIS A 7 3.53 -14.22 7.60
N GLU A 8 4.62 -14.72 7.01
CA GLU A 8 5.74 -15.30 7.76
C GLU A 8 6.42 -14.29 8.70
N LYS A 9 6.42 -13.00 8.34
CA LYS A 9 7.03 -11.93 9.15
C LYS A 9 6.12 -11.40 10.26
N ARG A 10 4.85 -11.83 10.30
CA ARG A 10 3.83 -11.27 11.19
C ARG A 10 3.27 -12.34 12.13
N ARG A 11 2.99 -11.93 13.37
CA ARG A 11 2.30 -12.77 14.36
C ARG A 11 0.90 -12.22 14.60
N PHE A 12 -0.05 -12.63 13.77
CA PHE A 12 -1.45 -12.16 13.83
C PHE A 12 -2.17 -12.57 15.12
N GLU A 13 -1.67 -13.58 15.83
CA GLU A 13 -2.21 -13.99 17.15
C GLU A 13 -1.90 -12.98 18.27
N SER A 14 -0.87 -12.13 18.08
CA SER A 14 -0.41 -11.17 19.09
C SER A 14 -0.71 -9.72 18.74
N THR A 15 -1.18 -9.44 17.52
CA THR A 15 -1.40 -8.08 17.02
C THR A 15 -2.83 -7.93 16.50
N SER A 16 -3.46 -6.80 16.75
CA SER A 16 -4.82 -6.48 16.27
C SER A 16 -4.94 -6.34 14.74
N GLU A 17 -3.84 -6.55 14.01
CA GLU A 17 -3.82 -6.43 12.56
C GLU A 17 -4.48 -7.67 11.91
N PRO A 18 -5.48 -7.49 11.04
CA PRO A 18 -6.14 -8.62 10.38
C PRO A 18 -5.20 -9.28 9.37
N GLN A 19 -5.36 -10.60 9.18
CA GLN A 19 -4.64 -11.32 8.15
C GLN A 19 -5.09 -10.85 6.77
N GLY A 20 -4.13 -10.43 5.94
CA GLY A 20 -4.40 -10.04 4.56
C GLY A 20 -4.92 -11.23 3.76
N LYS A 21 -5.93 -11.01 2.90
CA LYS A 21 -6.41 -12.01 1.95
C LYS A 21 -6.07 -11.54 0.54
N VAL A 22 -5.65 -12.47 -0.31
CA VAL A 22 -5.54 -12.22 -1.74
C VAL A 22 -6.96 -12.32 -2.29
N GLU A 23 -7.54 -11.19 -2.67
CA GLU A 23 -8.85 -11.14 -3.31
C GLU A 23 -8.67 -10.52 -4.70
N ALA A 24 -9.21 -11.19 -5.71
CA ALA A 24 -9.19 -10.67 -7.07
C ALA A 24 -10.35 -9.69 -7.25
N THR A 25 -10.04 -8.41 -7.47
CA THR A 25 -11.07 -7.40 -7.73
C THR A 25 -11.56 -7.53 -9.19
N PRO A 26 -12.88 -7.51 -9.46
CA PRO A 26 -13.38 -7.54 -10.84
C PRO A 26 -12.87 -6.32 -11.61
N GLY A 27 -11.99 -6.53 -12.59
CA GLY A 27 -11.39 -5.48 -13.42
C GLY A 27 -9.87 -5.33 -13.27
N GLY A 28 -9.29 -5.71 -12.12
CA GLY A 28 -7.87 -5.57 -11.81
C GLY A 28 -7.32 -4.14 -11.91
N ASN A 29 -6.07 -3.94 -11.49
CA ASN A 29 -5.33 -2.66 -11.59
C ASN A 29 -5.95 -1.49 -10.81
N LEU A 30 -6.58 -1.75 -9.66
CA LEU A 30 -7.00 -0.68 -8.76
C LEU A 30 -5.78 0.13 -8.30
N TYR A 31 -5.89 1.46 -8.33
CA TYR A 31 -4.96 2.34 -7.64
C TYR A 31 -5.69 3.20 -6.63
N ILE A 32 -5.06 3.44 -5.49
CA ILE A 32 -5.59 4.25 -4.39
C ILE A 32 -4.50 5.23 -3.97
N ILE A 33 -4.90 6.49 -3.77
CA ILE A 33 -4.08 7.50 -3.11
C ILE A 33 -4.84 7.97 -1.89
N GLN A 34 -4.34 7.64 -0.70
CA GLN A 34 -4.93 8.04 0.59
C GLN A 34 -4.11 9.17 1.19
N LYS A 35 -4.75 10.30 1.50
CA LYS A 35 -4.13 11.35 2.31
C LYS A 35 -4.15 10.93 3.78
N HIS A 36 -2.99 10.74 4.37
CA HIS A 36 -2.85 10.25 5.73
C HIS A 36 -2.27 11.34 6.64
N ALA A 37 -3.12 11.89 7.50
CA ALA A 37 -2.75 12.88 8.51
C ALA A 37 -2.39 12.19 9.84
N ALA A 38 -1.30 11.43 9.85
CA ALA A 38 -0.71 10.87 11.07
C ALA A 38 0.18 11.93 11.77
N SER A 39 1.23 11.53 12.49
CA SER A 39 2.19 12.47 13.10
C SER A 39 2.84 13.42 12.08
N HIS A 40 3.08 12.94 10.86
CA HIS A 40 3.46 13.75 9.71
C HIS A 40 2.48 13.50 8.57
N LEU A 41 2.06 14.57 7.91
CA LEU A 41 1.22 14.47 6.72
C LEU A 41 1.98 13.73 5.62
N HIS A 42 1.42 12.63 5.14
CA HIS A 42 1.93 11.88 4.00
C HIS A 42 0.78 11.32 3.18
N TYR A 43 1.11 10.78 2.01
CA TYR A 43 0.15 10.11 1.14
C TYR A 43 0.53 8.65 0.99
N ASP A 44 -0.42 7.75 1.17
CA ASP A 44 -0.22 6.33 0.91
C ASP A 44 -0.67 6.01 -0.52
N LEU A 45 0.27 5.63 -1.37
CA LEU A 45 0.02 5.10 -2.71
C LEU A 45 -0.15 3.59 -2.61
N ARG A 46 -1.27 3.07 -3.11
CA ARG A 46 -1.52 1.63 -3.18
C ARG A 46 -1.85 1.22 -4.60
N LEU A 47 -1.18 0.18 -5.10
CA LEU A 47 -1.39 -0.41 -6.42
C LEU A 47 -1.76 -1.87 -6.25
N GLU A 48 -2.85 -2.29 -6.87
CA GLU A 48 -3.24 -3.69 -6.97
C GLU A 48 -2.32 -4.40 -7.96
N LEU A 49 -1.64 -5.44 -7.49
CA LEU A 49 -0.82 -6.33 -8.30
C LEU A 49 -0.94 -7.73 -7.71
N ASP A 50 -1.25 -8.73 -8.53
CA ASP A 50 -1.42 -10.13 -8.11
C ASP A 50 -2.45 -10.31 -6.96
N GLY A 51 -3.56 -9.55 -7.00
CA GLY A 51 -4.63 -9.62 -5.99
C GLY A 51 -4.24 -9.05 -4.61
N VAL A 52 -3.16 -8.27 -4.53
CA VAL A 52 -2.70 -7.61 -3.31
C VAL A 52 -2.42 -6.14 -3.55
N LEU A 53 -2.66 -5.30 -2.54
CA LEU A 53 -2.34 -3.87 -2.60
C LEU A 53 -0.89 -3.62 -2.13
N LYS A 54 0.02 -3.50 -3.10
CA LYS A 54 1.38 -3.01 -2.84
C LYS A 54 1.28 -1.54 -2.43
N SER A 55 1.86 -1.18 -1.28
CA SER A 55 1.65 0.13 -0.65
C SER A 55 2.98 0.82 -0.36
N TRP A 56 3.04 2.13 -0.62
CA TRP A 56 4.19 3.00 -0.36
C TRP A 56 3.75 4.31 0.29
N ALA A 57 4.54 4.81 1.24
CA ALA A 57 4.33 6.11 1.85
C ALA A 57 5.10 7.18 1.04
N VAL A 58 4.38 8.19 0.56
CA VAL A 58 4.88 9.32 -0.23
C VAL A 58 4.76 10.60 0.61
N PRO A 59 5.83 11.03 1.32
CA PRO A 59 5.74 12.13 2.28
C PRO A 59 5.26 13.45 1.66
N LYS A 60 5.72 13.76 0.45
CA LYS A 60 5.39 15.02 -0.23
C LYS A 60 4.16 14.90 -1.14
N GLY A 61 3.52 13.73 -1.20
CA GLY A 61 2.42 13.44 -2.12
C GLY A 61 2.84 13.28 -3.59
N PRO A 62 1.89 12.87 -4.45
CA PRO A 62 2.11 12.75 -5.88
C PRO A 62 2.38 14.11 -6.53
N SER A 63 3.22 14.13 -7.57
CA SER A 63 3.44 15.32 -8.39
C SER A 63 2.89 15.07 -9.80
N LEU A 64 2.26 16.09 -10.39
CA LEU A 64 1.85 16.08 -11.79
C LEU A 64 2.99 16.50 -12.73
N ASN A 65 4.11 16.98 -12.17
CA ASN A 65 5.29 17.36 -12.94
C ASN A 65 6.18 16.12 -13.17
N PRO A 66 6.37 15.68 -14.43
CA PRO A 66 7.18 14.50 -14.74
C PRO A 66 8.67 14.65 -14.41
N ALA A 67 9.17 15.89 -14.23
CA ALA A 67 10.56 16.14 -13.82
C ALA A 67 10.78 15.99 -12.31
N GLU A 68 9.72 15.98 -11.49
CA GLU A 68 9.83 15.86 -10.04
C GLU A 68 9.84 14.41 -9.58
N LYS A 69 10.98 13.96 -9.06
CA LYS A 69 11.08 12.66 -8.40
C LYS A 69 10.66 12.78 -6.94
N ARG A 70 9.75 11.91 -6.51
CA ARG A 70 9.30 11.79 -5.11
C ARG A 70 9.85 10.50 -4.52
N LEU A 71 10.17 10.54 -3.22
CA LEU A 71 10.58 9.36 -2.46
C LEU A 71 9.36 8.46 -2.26
N ALA A 72 9.51 7.18 -2.61
CA ALA A 72 8.52 6.11 -2.41
C ALA A 72 9.25 4.80 -2.14
#